data_AF-A0A931VP61-F1
#
_entry.id   AF-A0A931VP61-F1
#
_cell.length_a   1.000
_cell.length_b   1.000
_cell.length_c   1.000
_cell.angle_alpha   90.00
_cell.angle_beta   90.00
_cell.angle_gamma   90.00
#
_symmetry.space_group_name_H-M   'P 1'
#
loop_
_entity.id
_entity.type
_entity.pdbx_description
1 polymer ?
#
loop_
_entity_poly.entity_id
_entity_poly.type
_entity_poly.pdbx_seq_one_letter_code
_entity_poly.pdbx_strand_id
1 'polypeptide(L)' 'MVVDTDALTRSRHLDLYRAMTPGRRVELAIEMSEELRAITMAAMRSRNPSLTDRGVLNVLIETLYGVQVDTANGPDVAC' A
#
# COMPACT_ATOMS: atom_id res chain seq x y z
N MET A 1 -21.61 11.99 11.40
CA MET A 1 -20.42 11.35 10.81
C MET A 1 -19.64 10.75 11.96
N VAL A 2 -19.72 9.42 12.14
CA VAL A 2 -18.90 8.74 13.16
C VAL A 2 -17.48 8.74 12.63
N VAL A 3 -16.54 9.20 13.45
CA VAL A 3 -15.13 9.29 13.09
C VAL A 3 -14.49 8.00 13.57
N ASP A 4 -14.27 7.03 12.68
CA ASP A 4 -13.69 5.71 13.00
C ASP A 4 -12.20 5.77 13.42
N THR A 5 -11.69 6.97 13.74
CA THR A 5 -10.32 7.24 14.16
C THR A 5 -10.23 7.83 15.57
N ASP A 6 -11.31 7.73 16.36
CA ASP A 6 -11.30 8.15 17.77
C ASP A 6 -10.51 7.19 18.69
N ALA A 7 -10.25 7.64 19.92
CA ALA A 7 -9.47 6.88 20.90
C ALA A 7 -10.14 5.56 21.35
N LEU A 8 -11.46 5.52 21.40
CA LEU A 8 -12.22 4.32 21.77
C LEU A 8 -12.12 3.26 20.67
N THR A 9 -12.26 3.67 19.41
CA THR A 9 -12.11 2.82 18.24
C THR A 9 -10.68 2.27 18.14
N ARG A 10 -9.67 3.11 18.41
CA ARG A 10 -8.27 2.66 18.53
C ARG A 10 -8.10 1.60 19.62
N SER A 11 -8.68 1.81 20.82
CA SER A 11 -8.58 0.83 21.91
C SER A 11 -9.17 -0.51 21.51
N ARG A 12 -10.35 -0.51 20.88
CA ARG A 12 -11.02 -1.73 20.40
C ARG A 12 -10.20 -2.48 19.36
N HIS A 13 -9.58 -1.77 18.41
CA HIS A 13 -8.69 -2.39 17.43
C HIS A 13 -7.47 -3.05 18.09
N LEU A 14 -6.89 -2.42 19.11
CA LEU A 14 -5.76 -3.00 19.85
C LEU A 14 -6.16 -4.26 20.61
N ASP A 15 -7.33 -4.27 21.24
CA ASP A 15 -7.82 -5.43 21.98
C ASP A 15 -8.11 -6.61 21.03
N LEU A 16 -8.73 -6.34 19.88
CA LEU A 16 -8.94 -7.34 18.83
C LEU A 16 -7.61 -7.90 18.32
N TYR A 17 -6.65 -7.04 17.99
CA TYR A 17 -5.32 -7.46 17.53
C TYR A 17 -4.59 -8.32 18.57
N ARG A 18 -4.68 -7.95 19.85
CA ARG A 18 -4.07 -8.70 20.96
C ARG A 18 -4.72 -10.06 21.17
N ALA A 19 -6.04 -10.18 20.94
CA ALA A 19 -6.76 -11.44 21.02
C ALA A 19 -6.45 -12.40 19.86
N MET A 20 -5.91 -11.91 18.73
CA MET A 20 -5.54 -12.76 17.59
C MET A 20 -4.36 -13.68 17.90
N THR A 21 -4.40 -14.87 17.31
CA THR A 21 -3.26 -15.80 17.28
C THR A 21 -2.11 -15.21 16.46
N PRO A 22 -0.85 -15.66 16.68
CA PRO A 22 0.28 -15.21 15.87
C PRO A 22 0.07 -15.40 14.36
N GLY A 23 -0.50 -16.55 13.95
CA GLY A 23 -0.82 -16.82 12.54
C GLY A 23 -1.79 -15.80 11.95
N ARG A 24 -2.88 -15.50 12.67
CA ARG A 24 -3.87 -14.52 12.19
C ARG A 24 -3.31 -13.10 12.11
N ARG A 25 -2.37 -12.75 12.99
CA ARG A 25 -1.67 -11.44 12.91
C ARG A 25 -0.79 -11.34 11.67
N VAL A 26 -0.15 -12.43 11.25
CA VAL A 26 0.65 -12.47 10.02
C VAL A 26 -0.25 -12.33 8.80
N GLU A 27 -1.35 -13.08 8.74
CA GLU A 27 -2.34 -12.96 7.66
C GLU A 27 -2.88 -11.53 7.54
N LEU A 28 -3.28 -10.93 8.66
CA LEU A 28 -3.75 -9.54 8.69
C LEU A 28 -2.67 -8.57 8.18
N ALA A 29 -1.40 -8.76 8.56
CA ALA A 29 -0.32 -7.91 8.09
C ALA A 29 -0.09 -8.02 6.57
N ILE A 30 -0.29 -9.22 6.01
CA ILE A 30 -0.23 -9.46 4.56
C ILE A 30 -1.39 -8.75 3.87
N GLU A 31 -2.63 -8.98 4.34
CA GLU A 31 -3.86 -8.33 3.82
C GLU A 31 -3.69 -6.80 3.82
N MET A 32 -3.26 -6.21 4.94
CA MET A 32 -3.00 -4.76 5.04
C MET A 32 -1.92 -4.28 4.09
N SER A 33 -0.85 -5.07 3.89
CA SER A 33 0.24 -4.70 2.97
C SER A 33 -0.24 -4.69 1.51
N GLU A 34 -1.11 -5.61 1.13
CA GLU A 34 -1.70 -5.67 -0.20
C GLU A 34 -2.68 -4.51 -0.45
N GLU A 35 -3.53 -4.20 0.53
CA GLU A 35 -4.44 -3.06 0.45
C GLU A 35 -3.70 -1.73 0.34
N LEU A 36 -2.68 -1.52 1.18
CA LEU A 36 -1.84 -0.32 1.13
C LEU A 36 -1.13 -0.19 -0.22
N ARG A 37 -0.64 -1.29 -0.79
CA ARG A 37 -0.05 -1.33 -2.14
C ARG A 37 -1.08 -0.89 -3.18
N ALA A 38 -2.28 -1.45 -3.15
CA ALA A 38 -3.34 -1.14 -4.10
C ALA A 38 -3.77 0.34 -4.04
N ILE A 39 -3.98 0.87 -2.83
CA ILE A 39 -4.34 2.27 -2.60
C ILE A 39 -3.24 3.20 -3.11
N THR A 40 -1.98 2.89 -2.78
CA THR A 40 -0.83 3.71 -3.20
C THR A 40 -0.69 3.71 -4.72
N MET A 41 -0.79 2.55 -5.37
CA MET A 41 -0.76 2.46 -6.83
C MET A 41 -1.92 3.21 -7.48
N ALA A 42 -3.14 3.14 -6.93
CA ALA A 42 -4.28 3.90 -7.42
C ALA A 42 -4.04 5.42 -7.32
N ALA A 43 -3.46 5.89 -6.22
CA ALA A 43 -3.07 7.28 -6.05
C ALA A 43 -1.94 7.71 -6.99
N MET A 44 -0.98 6.82 -7.29
CA MET A 44 0.10 7.09 -8.24
C MET A 44 -0.43 7.20 -9.67
N ARG A 45 -1.33 6.29 -10.08
CA ARG A 45 -2.03 6.34 -11.37
C ARG A 45 -2.84 7.63 -11.54
N SER A 46 -3.58 8.03 -10.51
CA SER A 46 -4.41 9.25 -10.60
C SER A 46 -3.57 10.53 -10.74
N ARG A 47 -2.36 10.55 -10.16
CA ARG A 47 -1.43 11.70 -10.26
C ARG A 47 -0.61 11.68 -11.54
N ASN A 48 -0.36 10.51 -12.13
CA ASN A 48 0.42 10.34 -13.35
C ASN A 48 -0.29 9.40 -14.33
N PRO A 49 -1.35 9.88 -15.03
CA PRO A 49 -2.17 9.03 -15.88
C PRO A 49 -1.43 8.42 -17.08
N SER A 50 -0.28 8.98 -17.46
CA SER A 50 0.54 8.51 -18.57
C SER A 50 1.44 7.32 -18.21
N LEU A 51 1.55 6.94 -16.93
CA LEU A 51 2.34 5.78 -16.53
C LEU A 51 1.57 4.49 -16.83
N THR A 52 2.25 3.52 -17.44
CA THR A 52 1.78 2.14 -17.48
C THR A 52 1.76 1.52 -16.08
N ASP A 53 1.08 0.38 -15.94
CA ASP A 53 1.08 -0.39 -14.71
C ASP A 53 2.49 -0.78 -14.23
N ARG A 54 3.39 -1.08 -15.18
CA ARG A 54 4.79 -1.37 -14.87
C ARG A 54 5.54 -0.13 -14.38
N GLY A 55 5.29 1.02 -15.00
CA GLY A 55 5.83 2.30 -14.54
C GLY A 55 5.39 2.65 -13.12
N VAL A 56 4.11 2.45 -12.81
CA VAL A 56 3.57 2.66 -11.45
C VAL A 56 4.22 1.73 -10.42
N LEU A 57 4.44 0.47 -10.78
CA LEU A 57 5.10 -0.49 -9.91
C LEU A 57 6.56 -0.09 -9.62
N ASN A 58 7.30 0.37 -10.63
CA ASN A 58 8.68 0.82 -10.46
C ASN A 58 8.76 2.02 -9.51
N VAL A 59 7.89 3.03 -9.71
CA VAL A 59 7.82 4.20 -8.82
C VAL A 59 7.46 3.79 -7.40
N LEU A 60 6.57 2.82 -7.22
CA LEU A 60 6.24 2.29 -5.90
C LEU A 60 7.48 1.66 -5.23
N ILE A 61 8.23 0.82 -5.94
CA ILE A 61 9.43 0.15 -5.42
C ILE A 61 10.49 1.19 -5.02
N GLU A 62 10.74 2.17 -5.88
CA GLU A 62 11.68 3.27 -5.60
C GLU A 62 11.27 4.07 -4.37
N THR A 63 9.97 4.35 -4.23
CA THR A 63 9.44 5.12 -3.09
C THR A 63 9.54 4.35 -1.77
N LEU A 64 9.20 3.05 -1.78
CA LEU A 64 9.15 2.23 -0.56
C LEU A 64 10.54 1.79 -0.08
N TYR A 65 11.44 1.47 -1.01
CA TYR A 65 12.71 0.83 -0.69
C TYR A 65 13.93 1.71 -0.96
N GLY A 66 13.77 2.87 -1.62
CA GLY A 66 14.87 3.78 -1.95
C GLY A 66 15.87 3.20 -2.96
N VAL A 67 15.49 2.15 -3.68
CA VAL A 67 16.32 1.49 -4.69
C VAL A 67 15.88 1.95 -6.07
N GLN A 68 16.83 2.40 -6.90
CA GLN A 68 16.57 2.71 -8.31
C GLN A 68 16.30 1.42 -9.08
N VAL A 69 15.17 1.33 -9.76
CA VAL A 69 14.88 0.18 -10.63
C VAL A 69 15.41 0.52 -12.02
N ASP A 70 16.45 -0.18 -12.46
CA ASP A 70 17.13 0.13 -13.72
C ASP A 70 16.13 0.12 -14.91
N THR A 71 15.92 1.32 -15.45
CA THR A 71 14.99 1.60 -16.54
C THR A 71 15.66 1.41 -17.90
N ALA A 72 16.57 0.45 -18.08
CA ALA A 72 16.89 -0.05 -19.42
C ALA A 72 15.63 -0.56 -20.18
N ASN A 73 14.48 -0.67 -19.47
CA ASN A 73 13.12 -0.81 -19.98
C ASN A 73 12.16 0.39 -19.67
N GLY A 74 12.69 1.60 -19.42
CA GLY A 74 12.01 2.90 -19.31
C GLY A 74 10.89 3.05 -18.26
N PRO A 75 10.50 4.27 -17.84
CA PRO A 75 9.09 4.50 -17.52
C PRO A 75 8.33 4.28 -18.82
N ASP A 76 7.72 3.11 -18.96
CA ASP A 76 6.87 2.77 -20.08
C ASP A 76 5.67 3.73 -20.02
N VAL A 77 5.74 4.81 -20.79
CA VAL A 77 4.71 5.84 -20.92
C VAL A 77 3.69 5.28 -21.90
N ALA A 78 2.43 5.17 -21.49
CA ALA A 78 1.36 4.78 -22.40
C ALA A 78 1.22 5.89 -23.45
N CYS A 79 1.71 5.64 -24.67
CA CYS A 79 1.47 6.48 -25.85
C CYS A 79 -0.03 6.59 -26.16
#